data_AF-A0A923VDG8-F1
#
_entry.id   AF-A0A923VDG8-F1
#
_cell.length_a   1.000
_cell.length_b   1.000
_cell.length_c   1.000
_cell.angle_alpha   90.00
_cell.angle_beta   90.00
_cell.angle_gamma   90.00
#
_symmetry.space_group_name_H-M   'P 1'
#
loop_
_entity.id
_entity.type
_entity.pdbx_description
1 polymer ?
#
loop_
_entity_poly.entity_id
_entity_poly.type
_entity_poly.pdbx_seq_one_letter_code
_entity_poly.pdbx_strand_id
1 'polypeptide(L)' 'SESLQTDSGEEVSTREVKKILSDLIEGESKKRPLSDERLTELLQEKGYNIARRTVAKYREQLNVPVARLRKEL' A
#
# COMPACT_ATOMS: atom_id res chain seq x y z
N SER A 1 14.81 -13.67 -8.57
CA SER A 1 13.79 -13.54 -7.52
C SER A 1 13.49 -12.06 -7.31
N GLU A 2 12.23 -11.66 -7.16
CA GLU A 2 11.86 -10.29 -6.75
C GLU A 2 11.72 -10.23 -5.22
N SER A 3 12.85 -10.38 -4.51
CA SER A 3 12.91 -10.23 -3.05
C SER A 3 12.84 -8.75 -2.67
N LEU A 4 11.96 -8.40 -1.75
CA LEU A 4 11.89 -7.07 -1.13
C LEU A 4 12.34 -7.20 0.33
N GLN A 5 13.45 -6.57 0.68
CA GLN A 5 13.88 -6.50 2.07
C GLN A 5 13.10 -5.42 2.83
N THR A 6 12.71 -5.74 4.07
CA THR A 6 12.43 -4.73 5.09
C THR A 6 13.71 -4.10 5.60
N ASP A 7 13.58 -2.98 6.32
CA ASP A 7 14.68 -2.42 7.11
C ASP A 7 15.15 -3.42 8.19
N SER A 8 14.22 -4.21 8.73
CA SER A 8 14.45 -5.33 9.65
C SER A 8 15.22 -6.53 9.03
N GLY A 9 15.50 -6.51 7.72
CA GLY A 9 16.22 -7.58 7.02
C GLY A 9 15.39 -8.81 6.63
N GLU A 10 14.11 -8.87 7.02
CA GLU A 10 13.18 -9.94 6.60
C GLU A 10 12.85 -9.80 5.10
N GLU A 11 12.92 -10.91 4.35
CA GLU A 11 12.49 -11.02 2.96
C GLU A 11 10.95 -11.02 2.86
N VAL A 12 10.36 -9.83 2.79
CA VAL A 12 8.91 -9.70 2.71
C VAL A 12 8.43 -10.04 1.30
N SER A 13 7.69 -11.14 1.23
CA SER A 13 7.01 -11.57 0.02
C SER A 13 6.09 -10.46 -0.52
N THR A 14 6.19 -10.17 -1.82
CA THR A 14 5.27 -9.26 -2.55
C THR A 14 3.78 -9.56 -2.28
N ARG A 15 3.42 -10.81 -1.96
CA ARG A 15 2.07 -11.23 -1.59
C ARG A 15 1.57 -10.62 -0.27
N GLU A 16 2.46 -10.44 0.70
CA GLU A 16 2.09 -9.95 2.03
C GLU A 16 1.89 -8.44 2.04
N VAL A 17 2.79 -7.68 1.41
CA VAL A 17 2.59 -6.24 1.19
C VAL A 17 1.26 -5.98 0.47
N LYS A 18 0.91 -6.82 -0.51
CA LYS A 18 -0.39 -6.77 -1.24
C LYS A 18 -1.61 -7.19 -0.42
N LYS A 19 -1.41 -7.78 0.76
CA LYS A 19 -2.48 -8.16 1.71
C LYS A 19 -2.62 -7.14 2.85
N ILE A 20 -1.58 -6.37 3.15
CA ILE A 20 -1.62 -5.24 4.10
C ILE A 20 -2.08 -3.97 3.37
N LEU A 21 -1.57 -3.71 2.17
CA LEU A 21 -2.36 -3.07 1.11
C LEU A 21 -3.57 -3.98 0.82
N SER A 22 -4.67 -3.49 0.23
CA SER A 22 -6.00 -4.13 0.32
C SER A 22 -6.60 -4.03 1.73
N ASP A 23 -6.05 -4.63 2.79
CA ASP A 23 -6.61 -4.52 4.16
C ASP A 23 -6.71 -3.05 4.63
N LEU A 24 -5.65 -2.26 4.46
CA LEU A 24 -5.64 -0.81 4.70
C LEU A 24 -6.60 -0.01 3.80
N ILE A 25 -7.00 -0.55 2.64
CA ILE A 25 -7.89 0.05 1.65
C ILE A 25 -9.36 -0.36 1.90
N GLU A 26 -9.60 -1.57 2.36
CA GLU A 26 -10.92 -2.08 2.75
C GLU A 26 -11.37 -1.47 4.08
N GLY A 27 -10.41 -1.17 4.97
CA GLY A 27 -10.60 -0.31 6.14
C GLY A 27 -10.60 1.21 5.85
N GLU A 28 -10.43 1.66 4.59
CA GLU A 28 -10.35 3.09 4.29
C GLU A 28 -11.71 3.79 4.32
N SER A 29 -11.76 5.00 4.90
CA SER A 29 -13.00 5.77 4.90
C SER A 29 -13.24 6.39 3.53
N LYS A 30 -14.27 5.95 2.80
CA LYS A 30 -14.63 6.45 1.45
C LYS A 30 -14.80 7.97 1.35
N LYS A 31 -15.06 8.67 2.47
CA LYS A 31 -15.12 10.14 2.54
C LYS A 31 -13.74 10.82 2.55
N ARG A 32 -12.71 10.11 2.99
CA ARG A 32 -11.30 10.52 3.09
C ARG A 32 -10.38 9.38 2.64
N PRO A 33 -10.43 8.99 1.35
CA PRO A 33 -9.66 7.87 0.83
C PRO A 33 -8.16 8.07 0.97
N LEU A 34 -7.41 6.97 1.07
CA LEU A 34 -5.98 6.98 1.37
C LEU A 34 -5.15 7.21 0.11
N SER A 35 -4.39 8.32 0.09
CA SER A 35 -3.38 8.57 -0.92
C SER A 35 -2.24 7.55 -0.87
N ASP A 36 -1.57 7.32 -2.00
CA ASP A 36 -0.40 6.43 -2.09
C ASP A 36 0.68 6.77 -1.06
N GLU A 37 0.85 8.05 -0.74
CA GLU A 37 1.73 8.53 0.31
C GLU A 37 1.31 8.01 1.69
N ARG A 38 0.03 8.11 2.07
CA ARG A 38 -0.42 7.62 3.38
C ARG A 38 -0.37 6.09 3.47
N LEU A 39 -0.62 5.40 2.36
CA LEU A 39 -0.42 3.94 2.27
C LEU A 39 1.07 3.56 2.35
N THR A 40 1.99 4.43 1.89
CA THR A 40 3.44 4.26 2.07
C THR A 40 3.84 4.48 3.54
N GLU A 41 3.37 5.56 4.17
CA GLU A 41 3.60 5.83 5.60
C GLU A 41 3.11 4.66 6.47
N LEU A 42 1.88 4.19 6.28
CA LEU A 42 1.29 3.09 7.06
C LEU A 42 2.01 1.74 6.88
N LEU A 43 2.74 1.56 5.77
CA LEU A 43 3.61 0.41 5.54
C LEU A 43 4.98 0.61 6.20
N GLN A 44 5.55 1.82 6.15
CA GLN A 44 6.79 2.17 6.84
C GLN A 44 6.64 2.16 8.37
N GLU A 45 5.50 2.62 8.92
CA GLU A 45 5.13 2.51 10.34
C GLU A 45 5.06 1.04 10.82
N LYS A 46 4.89 0.08 9.90
CA LYS A 46 4.93 -1.37 10.16
C LYS A 46 6.30 -2.02 9.85
N GLY A 47 7.32 -1.24 9.50
CA GLY A 47 8.67 -1.72 9.14
C GLY A 47 8.88 -2.08 7.66
N TYR A 48 7.82 -2.03 6.83
CA TYR A 48 7.92 -2.29 5.39
C TYR A 48 8.49 -1.07 4.66
N ASN A 49 9.80 -1.06 4.42
CA ASN A 49 10.51 0.02 3.73
C ASN A 49 10.22 0.02 2.20
N ILE A 50 8.98 0.36 1.84
CA ILE A 50 8.48 0.37 0.46
C ILE A 50 8.47 1.78 -0.12
N ALA A 51 8.83 1.92 -1.40
CA ALA A 51 8.69 3.19 -2.11
C ALA A 51 7.26 3.42 -2.63
N ARG A 52 6.78 4.66 -2.62
CA ARG A 52 5.47 5.08 -3.19
C ARG A 52 5.22 4.55 -4.60
N ARG A 53 6.25 4.45 -5.45
CA ARG A 53 6.14 3.89 -6.81
C ARG A 53 5.70 2.42 -6.80
N THR A 54 6.18 1.63 -5.84
CA THR A 54 5.81 0.22 -5.66
C THR A 54 4.40 0.10 -5.08
N VAL A 55 4.03 0.96 -4.13
CA VAL A 55 2.65 1.08 -3.61
C VAL A 55 1.68 1.38 -4.75
N ALA A 56 1.98 2.37 -5.62
CA ALA A 56 1.17 2.68 -6.79
C ALA A 56 1.05 1.49 -7.76
N LYS A 57 2.16 0.82 -8.10
CA LYS A 57 2.16 -0.41 -8.94
C LYS A 57 1.27 -1.51 -8.36
N TYR A 58 1.30 -1.72 -7.04
CA TYR A 58 0.45 -2.71 -6.38
C TYR A 58 -1.02 -2.27 -6.31
N ARG A 59 -1.29 -0.99 -6.03
CA ARG A 59 -2.63 -0.40 -6.04
C ARG A 59 -3.30 -0.59 -7.41
N GLU A 60 -2.58 -0.32 -8.50
CA GLU A 60 -3.05 -0.56 -9.87
C GLU A 60 -3.26 -2.06 -10.16
N GLN A 61 -2.37 -2.95 -9.69
CA GLN A 61 -2.56 -4.40 -9.82
C GLN A 61 -3.76 -4.95 -9.03
N LEU A 62 -4.13 -4.32 -7.92
CA LEU A 62 -5.37 -4.63 -7.19
C LEU A 62 -6.63 -4.02 -7.86
N ASN A 63 -6.48 -3.35 -9.01
CA ASN A 63 -7.49 -2.46 -9.62
C ASN A 63 -7.98 -1.35 -8.67
N VAL A 64 -7.25 -1.10 -7.58
CA VAL A 64 -7.67 -0.15 -6.54
C VAL A 64 -7.52 1.27 -7.07
N PRO A 65 -8.61 2.03 -6.91
CA PRO A 65 -8.60 4.08 -7.58
C PRO A 65 -7.38 4.94 -7.21
N VAL A 66 -7.17 6.08 -7.86
CA VAL A 66 -6.48 7.17 -7.14
C VAL A 66 -7.43 7.69 -6.07
N ALA A 67 -6.94 8.09 -4.89
CA ALA A 67 -7.79 8.60 -3.81
C ALA A 67 -8.74 9.72 -4.29
N ARG A 68 -8.28 10.58 -5.21
CA ARG A 68 -9.07 11.64 -5.86
C ARG A 68 -10.32 11.14 -6.62
N LEU A 69 -10.34 9.90 -7.10
CA LEU A 69 -11.51 9.24 -7.73
C LEU A 69 -12.30 8.38 -6.75
N ARG A 70 -11.74 8.07 -5.57
CA ARG A 70 -12.34 7.21 -4.54
C ARG A 70 -13.18 7.99 -3.52
N LYS A 71 -13.16 9.33 -3.61
CA LYS A 71 -13.88 10.23 -2.72
C LYS A 71 -15.32 10.41 -3.21
N GLU A 72 -16.26 9.77 -2.51
CA GLU A 72 -17.69 10.11 -2.63
C GLU A 72 -17.91 11.53 -2.06
N LEU A 73 -18.74 12.34 -2.73
CA LEU A 73 -19.03 13.74 -2.40
C LEU A 73 -20.17 13.87 -1.38
#